data_AF-A0A355WJG1-F1
#
_entry.id   AF-A0A355WJG1-F1
#
_cell.length_a   1.000
_cell.length_b   1.000
_cell.length_c   1.000
_cell.angle_alpha   90.00
_cell.angle_beta   90.00
_cell.angle_gamma   90.00
#
_symmetry.space_group_name_H-M   'P 1'
#
loop_
_entity.id
_entity.type
_entity.pdbx_description
1 polymer ?
#
loop_
_entity_poly.entity_id
_entity_poly.type
_entity_poly.pdbx_seq_one_letter_code
_entity_poly.pdbx_strand_id
1 'polypeptide(L)'
;MEERDLVEKWGAQFTPTTIVFSREKAGAASAKDAEVFRLPGYLKPFHYLTSLEYVTTGEYKNQSFQRFLKAKITDLDAKGIHADVW
;
A
#
# COMPACT_ATOMS: atom_id res chain seq x y z
N MET A 1 -8.89 24.81 -0.23
CA MET A 1 -9.51 23.60 0.34
C MET A 1 -8.94 23.46 1.72
N GLU A 2 -9.79 23.35 2.72
CA GLU A 2 -9.34 23.14 4.10
C GLU A 2 -8.86 21.70 4.32
N GLU A 3 -8.03 21.47 5.34
CA GLU A 3 -7.50 20.13 5.66
C GLU A 3 -8.61 19.12 5.89
N ARG A 4 -9.68 19.51 6.60
CA ARG A 4 -10.84 18.65 6.86
C ARG A 4 -11.51 18.19 5.56
N ASP A 5 -11.70 19.12 4.63
CA ASP A 5 -12.35 18.82 3.34
C ASP A 5 -11.45 17.89 2.51
N LEU A 6 -10.13 18.02 2.64
CA LEU A 6 -9.16 17.12 2.03
C LEU A 6 -9.27 15.71 2.62
N VAL A 7 -9.30 15.59 3.95
CA VAL A 7 -9.44 14.32 4.67
C VAL A 7 -10.73 13.60 4.27
N GLU A 8 -11.84 14.33 4.19
CA GLU A 8 -13.14 13.81 3.77
C GLU A 8 -13.10 13.35 2.31
N LYS A 9 -12.58 14.18 1.41
CA LYS A 9 -12.43 13.86 -0.02
C LYS A 9 -11.64 12.57 -0.26
N TRP A 10 -10.60 12.32 0.53
CA TRP A 10 -9.75 11.13 0.37
C TRP A 10 -10.13 9.97 1.31
N GLY A 11 -11.18 10.12 2.12
CA GLY A 11 -11.63 9.11 3.07
C GLY A 11 -10.55 8.67 4.05
N ALA A 12 -9.73 9.60 4.55
CA ALA A 12 -8.67 9.30 5.51
C ALA A 12 -9.23 9.23 6.95
N GLN A 13 -9.83 8.09 7.30
CA GLN A 13 -10.56 7.90 8.57
C GLN A 13 -9.67 7.48 9.76
N PHE A 14 -8.49 6.92 9.49
CA PHE A 14 -7.59 6.37 10.50
C PHE A 14 -6.21 7.03 10.45
N THR A 15 -5.44 6.94 11.52
CA THR A 15 -4.10 7.53 11.60
C THR A 15 -3.04 6.52 12.05
N PRO A 16 -1.88 6.47 11.38
CA PRO A 16 -1.56 7.11 10.10
C PRO A 16 -2.32 6.45 8.93
N THR A 17 -2.72 7.23 7.92
CA THR A 17 -3.21 6.69 6.63
C THR A 17 -2.21 7.01 5.53
N THR A 18 -1.76 5.99 4.80
CA THR A 18 -1.00 6.17 3.54
C THR A 18 -1.90 5.78 2.38
N ILE A 19 -2.03 6.65 1.39
CA ILE A 19 -2.77 6.40 0.15
C ILE A 19 -1.78 6.53 -1.01
N VAL A 20 -1.75 5.53 -1.89
CA VAL A 20 -0.83 5.49 -3.02
C VAL A 20 -1.63 5.61 -4.32
N PHE A 21 -1.15 6.48 -5.20
CA PHE A 21 -1.72 6.76 -6.51
C PHE A 21 -0.71 6.42 -7.61
N SER A 22 -1.19 5.93 -8.76
CA SER A 22 -0.33 5.72 -9.94
C SER A 22 -0.48 6.89 -10.92
N ARG A 23 0.63 7.28 -11.57
CA ARG A 23 0.62 8.28 -12.65
C ARG A 23 -0.30 7.87 -13.81
N GLU A 24 -0.45 6.56 -14.07
CA GLU A 24 -1.35 6.03 -15.10
C GLU A 24 -2.83 6.38 -14.84
N LYS A 25 -3.18 6.70 -13.60
CA LYS A 25 -4.54 7.07 -13.18
C LYS A 25 -4.76 8.58 -13.07
N ALA A 26 -3.83 9.39 -13.57
CA ALA A 26 -4.00 10.84 -13.61
C ALA A 26 -5.26 11.20 -14.42
N GLY A 27 -6.12 12.05 -13.87
CA GLY A 27 -7.41 12.42 -14.48
C GLY A 27 -8.56 11.45 -14.20
N ALA A 28 -8.38 10.47 -13.31
CA ALA A 28 -9.46 9.60 -12.87
C ALA A 28 -10.66 10.39 -12.32
N ALA A 29 -11.88 9.89 -12.58
CA ALA A 29 -13.14 10.57 -12.25
C ALA A 29 -13.40 10.67 -10.74
N SER A 30 -12.79 9.80 -9.94
CA SER A 30 -12.90 9.81 -8.49
C SER A 30 -11.58 9.45 -7.80
N ALA A 31 -11.46 9.83 -6.53
CA ALA A 31 -10.33 9.43 -5.68
C ALA A 31 -10.19 7.90 -5.60
N LYS A 32 -11.32 7.19 -5.54
CA LYS A 32 -11.38 5.73 -5.50
C LYS A 32 -10.82 5.09 -6.78
N ASP A 33 -11.04 5.73 -7.94
CA ASP A 33 -10.53 5.24 -9.22
C ASP A 33 -9.04 5.59 -9.43
N ALA A 34 -8.56 6.64 -8.75
CA ALA A 34 -7.17 7.06 -8.78
C ALA A 34 -6.26 6.21 -7.90
N GLU A 35 -6.78 5.78 -6.75
CA GLU A 35 -6.08 5.02 -5.72
C GLU A 35 -5.71 3.61 -6.24
N VAL A 36 -4.46 3.21 -6.00
CA VAL A 36 -3.99 1.86 -6.33
C VAL A 36 -3.74 1.01 -5.09
N PHE A 37 -3.48 1.65 -3.94
CA PHE A 37 -3.25 0.96 -2.69
C PHE A 37 -3.43 1.88 -1.48
N ARG A 38 -3.81 1.33 -0.33
CA ARG A 38 -4.00 2.05 0.92
C ARG A 38 -3.58 1.24 2.14
N LEU A 39 -3.00 1.96 3.09
CA LEU A 39 -2.67 1.50 4.43
C LEU A 39 -3.47 2.34 5.43
N PRO A 40 -4.58 1.80 5.97
CA PRO A 40 -5.46 2.53 6.89
C PRO A 40 -4.99 2.40 8.34
N GLY A 41 -3.68 2.53 8.58
CA GLY A 41 -3.09 2.37 9.90
C GLY A 41 -1.58 2.18 9.85
N TYR A 42 -0.98 2.13 11.03
CA TYR A 42 0.44 1.79 11.19
C TYR A 42 0.70 0.34 10.74
N LEU A 43 1.76 0.17 9.95
CA LEU A 43 2.35 -1.13 9.66
C LEU A 43 3.80 -1.13 10.13
N LYS A 44 4.28 -2.28 10.62
CA LYS A 44 5.69 -2.50 10.91
C LYS A 44 6.58 -2.17 9.70
N PRO A 45 7.84 -1.74 9.90
CA PRO A 45 8.72 -1.32 8.82
C PRO A 45 8.81 -2.30 7.64
N PHE A 46 8.92 -3.61 7.92
CA PHE A 46 8.95 -4.64 6.88
C PHE A 46 7.70 -4.66 6.00
N HIS A 47 6.51 -4.61 6.63
CA HIS A 47 5.24 -4.60 5.94
C HIS A 47 5.04 -3.31 5.14
N TYR A 48 5.41 -2.17 5.74
CA TYR A 48 5.33 -0.87 5.07
C TYR A 48 6.22 -0.84 3.82
N LEU A 49 7.49 -1.21 3.94
CA LEU A 49 8.42 -1.26 2.80
C LEU A 49 7.94 -2.24 1.72
N THR A 50 7.50 -3.43 2.10
CA THR A 50 6.99 -4.43 1.15
C THR A 50 5.73 -3.94 0.44
N SER A 51 4.92 -3.10 1.08
CA SER A 51 3.78 -2.48 0.41
C SER A 51 4.17 -1.44 -0.64
N LEU A 52 5.27 -0.69 -0.40
CA LEU A 52 5.80 0.23 -1.40
C LEU A 52 6.36 -0.55 -2.59
N GLU A 53 7.11 -1.63 -2.34
CA GLU A 53 7.60 -2.52 -3.40
C GLU A 53 6.46 -3.13 -4.22
N TYR A 54 5.39 -3.59 -3.56
CA TYR A 54 4.20 -4.12 -4.22
C TYR A 54 3.57 -3.11 -5.20
N VAL A 55 3.58 -1.82 -4.84
CA VAL A 55 3.08 -0.77 -5.73
C VAL A 55 4.10 -0.44 -6.82
N THR A 56 5.38 -0.25 -6.49
CA THR A 56 6.41 0.20 -7.46
C THR A 56 6.74 -0.86 -8.50
N THR A 57 6.60 -2.14 -8.15
CA THR A 57 6.76 -3.26 -9.10
C THR A 57 5.50 -3.52 -9.94
N GLY A 58 4.37 -2.87 -9.64
CA GLY A 58 3.12 -3.06 -10.37
C GLY A 58 2.35 -4.34 -10.01
N GLU A 59 2.79 -5.08 -9.00
CA GLU A 59 2.20 -6.37 -8.59
C GLU A 59 0.73 -6.25 -8.15
N TYR A 60 0.30 -5.05 -7.75
CA TYR A 60 -1.10 -4.74 -7.46
C TYR A 60 -2.06 -4.98 -8.63
N LYS A 61 -1.55 -5.09 -9.86
CA LYS A 61 -2.35 -5.41 -11.04
C LYS A 61 -2.59 -6.93 -11.21
N ASN A 62 -1.76 -7.77 -10.58
CA ASN A 62 -1.68 -9.20 -10.88
C ASN A 62 -2.10 -10.08 -9.69
N GLN A 63 -1.94 -9.60 -8.46
CA GLN A 63 -2.22 -10.37 -7.26
C GLN A 63 -2.56 -9.48 -6.07
N SER A 64 -3.02 -10.09 -4.97
CA SER A 64 -3.25 -9.37 -3.72
C SER A 64 -1.96 -9.11 -2.95
N PHE A 65 -1.94 -8.05 -2.15
CA PHE A 65 -0.81 -7.71 -1.28
C PHE A 65 -0.46 -8.86 -0.32
N GLN A 66 -1.46 -9.56 0.23
CA GLN A 66 -1.23 -10.70 1.13
C GLN A 66 -0.47 -11.83 0.43
N ARG A 67 -0.77 -12.11 -0.85
CA ARG A 67 -0.08 -13.15 -1.62
C ARG A 67 1.36 -12.73 -1.92
N PHE A 68 1.56 -11.49 -2.35
CA PHE A 68 2.90 -10.92 -2.58
C PHE A 68 3.77 -10.94 -1.31
N LEU A 69 3.21 -10.47 -0.20
CA LEU A 69 3.89 -10.44 1.11
C LEU A 69 4.32 -11.84 1.56
N LYS A 70 3.42 -12.83 1.48
CA LYS A 70 3.73 -14.23 1.83
C LYS A 70 4.84 -14.79 0.96
N ALA A 71 4.79 -14.57 -0.35
CA ALA A 71 5.81 -15.04 -1.27
C ALA A 71 7.19 -14.44 -0.93
N LYS A 72 7.24 -13.14 -0.62
CA LYS A 72 8.48 -12.49 -0.19
C LYS A 72 9.01 -13.04 1.13
N ILE A 73 8.14 -13.28 2.13
CA ILE A 73 8.55 -13.91 3.39
C ILE A 73 9.16 -15.29 3.13
N THR A 74 8.52 -16.13 2.31
CA THR A 74 9.04 -17.45 1.95
C THR A 74 10.39 -17.39 1.25
N ASP A 75 10.59 -16.45 0.33
CA ASP A 75 11.88 -16.26 -0.37
C ASP A 75 12.99 -15.81 0.59
N LEU A 76 12.69 -14.92 1.54
CA LEU A 76 13.64 -14.49 2.56
C LEU A 76 13.98 -15.63 3.53
N ASP A 77 13.00 -16.41 3.97
CA ASP A 77 13.21 -17.56 4.84
C ASP A 77 14.09 -18.62 4.16
N ALA A 78 13.89 -18.87 2.86
CA ALA A 78 14.72 -19.79 2.07
C ALA A 78 16.19 -19.31 1.98
N LYS A 79 16.43 -18.00 2.15
CA LYS A 79 17.76 -17.37 2.21
C LYS A 79 18.31 -17.29 3.64
N GLY A 80 17.58 -17.83 4.64
CA GLY A 80 17.94 -17.75 6.05
C GLY A 80 17.74 -16.36 6.66
N ILE A 81 16.94 -15.49 6.01
CA ILE A 81 16.62 -14.14 6.48
C ILE A 81 15.20 -14.17 7.04
N HIS A 82 15.07 -14.02 8.37
CA HIS A 82 13.76 -13.97 9.01
C HIS A 82 13.28 -12.53 9.13
N ALA A 83 12.20 -12.20 8.43
CA ALA A 83 11.58 -10.89 8.51
C ALA A 83 10.86 -10.68 9.86
N ASP A 84 10.99 -9.50 10.45
CA ASP A 84 10.17 -9.11 11.60
C ASP A 84 8.73 -8.85 11.14
N VAL A 85 7.89 -9.88 11.34
CA VAL A 85 6.48 -9.88 10.92
C VAL A 85 5.48 -9.82 12.09
N TRP A 86 5.91 -9.91 13.36
CA TRP A 86 5.04 -10.04 14.54
C TRP A 86 5.29 -9.01 15.62
#